data_AF-A0A1J9R0N1-F1
#
_entry.id   AF-A0A1J9R0N1-F1
#
_cell.length_a   1.000
_cell.length_b   1.000
_cell.length_c   1.000
_cell.angle_alpha   90.00
_cell.angle_beta   90.00
_cell.angle_gamma   90.00
#
_symmetry.space_group_name_H-M   'P 1'
#
loop_
_entity.id
_entity.type
_entity.pdbx_description
1 polymer ?
#
loop_
_entity_poly.entity_id
_entity_poly.type
_entity_poly.pdbx_seq_one_letter_code
_entity_poly.pdbx_strand_id
1 'polypeptide(L)'
;MTIQHFRRTDNVKRSHHREKRSQLLRPEDYYSRDAARVAKFLTRGKKYADATTMAINRVQRFWDRYCTFIGVSSYSYLSACTTENFRLYIDWRLSEFNIQKQSTIWVEWKFLRLLYKRVTGEKLDEVVGEQISEFILGPLTDEYNLDLSVKAKPTMSVEDLLSILHYHWCLDTSPVPHERYTVQLPLLMLMTAYTSSRPGALIESGCARGSNDALRYRDVVTPCHPQSRTARPPCPSDGGYLDVYEGKEK
;
A
#
# COMPACT_ATOMS: atom_id res chain seq x y z
N MET A 1 -10.20 46.85 40.03
CA MET A 1 -11.39 45.95 40.02
C MET A 1 -11.97 46.07 38.62
N THR A 2 -12.10 45.04 37.77
CA THR A 2 -12.65 43.71 38.00
C THR A 2 -12.14 42.76 36.90
N ILE A 3 -11.68 41.57 37.29
CA ILE A 3 -11.28 40.49 36.39
C ILE A 3 -12.57 39.79 35.91
N GLN A 4 -12.86 39.82 34.61
CA GLN A 4 -13.88 38.95 34.03
C GLN A 4 -13.26 37.59 33.71
N HIS A 5 -13.73 36.57 34.43
CA HIS A 5 -13.37 35.17 34.20
C HIS A 5 -13.92 34.69 32.84
N PHE A 6 -13.02 34.42 31.89
CA PHE A 6 -13.36 33.68 30.67
C PHE A 6 -13.57 32.19 31.01
N ARG A 7 -14.84 31.77 31.15
CA ARG A 7 -15.20 30.35 31.33
C ARG A 7 -15.00 29.59 30.02
N ARG A 8 -14.15 28.58 30.10
CA ARG A 8 -13.84 27.56 29.10
C ARG A 8 -15.07 26.73 28.76
N THR A 9 -15.60 26.86 27.53
CA THR A 9 -16.73 26.07 26.99
C THR A 9 -16.31 24.69 26.43
N ASP A 10 -15.36 24.01 27.09
CA ASP A 10 -14.82 22.72 26.60
C ASP A 10 -15.61 21.49 27.08
N ASN A 11 -16.67 21.67 27.87
CA ASN A 11 -17.35 20.56 28.56
C ASN A 11 -18.56 19.95 27.84
N VAL A 12 -19.16 20.63 26.85
CA VAL A 12 -20.41 20.15 26.22
C VAL A 12 -20.16 18.99 25.24
N LYS A 13 -19.01 18.95 24.56
CA LYS A 13 -18.70 17.88 23.60
C LYS A 13 -18.28 16.57 24.29
N ARG A 14 -17.68 16.65 25.47
CA ARG A 14 -17.26 15.47 26.25
C ARG A 14 -18.44 14.76 26.95
N SER A 15 -19.51 15.47 27.32
CA SER A 15 -20.67 14.86 27.98
C SER A 15 -21.46 13.95 27.04
N HIS A 16 -21.74 14.39 25.81
CA HIS A 16 -22.47 13.59 24.81
C HIS A 16 -21.80 12.25 24.49
N HIS A 17 -20.46 12.19 24.56
CA HIS A 17 -19.74 10.94 24.28
C HIS A 17 -19.79 9.94 25.45
N ARG A 18 -19.96 10.44 26.68
CA ARG A 18 -20.01 9.64 27.91
C ARG A 18 -21.41 9.07 28.19
N GLU A 19 -22.45 9.79 27.78
CA GLU A 19 -23.86 9.42 28.04
C GLU A 19 -24.37 8.26 27.16
N LYS A 20 -23.72 8.00 26.01
CA LYS A 20 -24.02 6.83 25.16
C LYS A 20 -23.59 5.48 25.73
N ARG A 21 -22.85 5.45 26.85
CA ARG A 21 -22.18 4.23 27.35
C ARG A 21 -23.02 3.42 28.34
N SER A 22 -24.22 3.86 28.72
CA SER A 22 -25.00 3.26 29.82
C SER A 22 -26.43 2.88 29.44
N GLN A 23 -26.66 2.33 28.25
CA GLN A 23 -27.79 1.42 28.05
C GLN A 23 -27.21 0.01 27.94
N LEU A 24 -27.34 -0.77 29.02
CA LEU A 24 -27.05 -2.19 29.04
C LEU A 24 -28.02 -2.88 28.08
N LEU A 25 -27.56 -3.15 26.87
CA LEU A 25 -28.30 -3.91 25.85
C LEU A 25 -28.68 -5.27 26.43
N ARG A 26 -29.93 -5.67 26.28
CA ARG A 26 -30.40 -7.01 26.66
C ARG A 26 -29.82 -8.03 25.68
N PRO A 27 -29.65 -9.31 26.06
CA PRO A 27 -29.15 -10.34 25.15
C PRO A 27 -29.92 -10.44 23.82
N GLU A 28 -31.22 -10.22 23.82
CA GLU A 28 -32.06 -10.22 22.61
C GLU A 28 -31.73 -9.07 21.64
N ASP A 29 -31.30 -7.91 22.16
CA ASP A 29 -30.85 -6.79 21.34
C ASP A 29 -29.55 -7.14 20.60
N TYR A 30 -28.71 -8.01 21.17
CA TYR A 30 -27.51 -8.51 20.51
C TYR A 30 -27.84 -9.45 19.36
N TYR A 31 -28.74 -10.43 19.58
CA TYR A 31 -29.17 -11.35 18.52
C TYR A 31 -29.88 -10.63 17.38
N SER A 32 -30.75 -9.67 17.69
CA SER A 32 -31.48 -8.88 16.69
C SER A 32 -30.53 -8.00 15.85
N ARG A 33 -29.51 -7.40 16.50
CA ARG A 33 -28.48 -6.62 15.79
C ARG A 33 -27.57 -7.50 14.95
N ASP A 34 -27.26 -8.71 15.41
CA ASP A 34 -26.46 -9.66 14.64
C ASP A 34 -27.23 -10.15 13.41
N ALA A 35 -28.48 -10.57 13.57
CA ALA A 35 -29.36 -10.96 12.47
C ALA A 35 -29.48 -9.85 11.41
N ALA A 36 -29.65 -8.58 11.83
CA ALA A 36 -29.68 -7.44 10.92
C ALA A 36 -28.34 -7.18 10.20
N ARG A 37 -27.20 -7.44 10.86
CA ARG A 37 -25.86 -7.35 10.23
C ARG A 37 -25.65 -8.48 9.23
N VAL A 38 -26.01 -9.70 9.60
CA VAL A 38 -25.92 -10.89 8.75
C VAL A 38 -26.80 -10.71 7.50
N ALA A 39 -28.04 -10.26 7.64
CA ALA A 39 -28.92 -9.96 6.52
C ALA A 39 -28.33 -8.89 5.56
N LYS A 40 -27.73 -7.82 6.11
CA LYS A 40 -27.00 -6.80 5.31
C LYS A 40 -25.72 -7.35 4.67
N PHE A 41 -25.05 -8.29 5.32
CA PHE A 41 -23.82 -8.91 4.81
C PHE A 41 -24.11 -9.89 3.67
N LEU A 42 -25.17 -10.70 3.80
CA LEU A 42 -25.59 -11.66 2.77
C LEU A 42 -26.11 -10.97 1.50
N THR A 43 -26.77 -9.82 1.63
CA THR A 43 -27.27 -9.03 0.49
C THR A 43 -26.17 -8.24 -0.22
N ARG A 44 -25.14 -7.80 0.51
CA ARG A 44 -24.03 -7.02 -0.03
C ARG A 44 -22.88 -7.97 -0.38
N GLY A 45 -22.91 -8.47 -1.61
CA GLY A 45 -21.82 -9.29 -2.18
C GLY A 45 -20.43 -8.72 -1.90
N LYS A 46 -19.42 -9.58 -1.83
CA LYS A 46 -18.06 -9.23 -1.39
C LYS A 46 -17.48 -8.10 -2.23
N LYS A 47 -17.39 -6.89 -1.65
CA LYS A 47 -16.77 -5.73 -2.29
C LYS A 47 -15.25 -5.84 -2.18
N TYR A 48 -14.58 -6.07 -3.31
CA TYR A 48 -13.13 -5.97 -3.40
C TYR A 48 -12.71 -4.50 -3.46
N ALA A 49 -11.53 -4.17 -2.91
CA ALA A 49 -10.91 -2.88 -3.16
C ALA A 49 -10.66 -2.68 -4.66
N ASP A 50 -10.64 -1.44 -5.15
CA ASP A 50 -10.55 -1.14 -6.58
C ASP A 50 -9.29 -1.72 -7.22
N ALA A 51 -8.15 -1.65 -6.54
CA ALA A 51 -6.91 -2.28 -7.01
C ALA A 51 -7.04 -3.80 -7.21
N THR A 52 -7.73 -4.48 -6.27
CA THR A 52 -8.02 -5.91 -6.39
C THR A 52 -8.99 -6.18 -7.54
N THR A 53 -9.98 -5.29 -7.74
CA THR A 53 -10.90 -5.38 -8.87
C THR A 53 -10.17 -5.25 -10.21
N MET A 54 -9.26 -4.29 -10.34
CA MET A 54 -8.43 -4.12 -11.53
C MET A 54 -7.54 -5.34 -11.79
N ALA A 55 -6.94 -5.91 -10.74
CA ALA A 55 -6.11 -7.11 -10.88
C ALA A 55 -6.92 -8.33 -11.35
N ILE A 56 -8.13 -8.54 -10.81
CA ILE A 56 -9.03 -9.60 -11.27
C ILE A 56 -9.45 -9.34 -12.73
N ASN A 57 -9.79 -8.10 -13.09
CA ASN A 57 -10.16 -7.75 -14.47
C ASN A 57 -9.00 -7.99 -15.44
N ARG A 58 -7.75 -7.76 -15.02
CA ARG A 58 -6.56 -8.05 -15.83
C ARG A 58 -6.44 -9.55 -16.10
N VAL A 59 -6.58 -10.40 -15.08
CA VAL A 59 -6.53 -11.86 -15.26
C VAL A 59 -7.69 -12.35 -16.11
N GLN A 60 -8.89 -11.79 -15.93
CA GLN A 60 -10.05 -12.11 -16.76
C GLN A 60 -9.77 -11.88 -18.25
N ARG A 61 -9.13 -10.77 -18.63
CA ARG A 61 -8.77 -10.53 -20.04
C ARG A 61 -7.84 -11.59 -20.62
N PHE A 62 -6.88 -12.09 -19.82
CA PHE A 62 -5.98 -13.14 -20.27
C PHE A 62 -6.70 -14.49 -20.37
N TRP A 63 -7.56 -14.79 -19.39
CA TRP A 63 -8.43 -15.96 -19.43
C TRP A 63 -9.35 -15.95 -20.65
N ASP A 64 -10.01 -14.82 -20.93
CA ASP A 64 -10.89 -14.67 -22.10
C ASP A 64 -10.11 -14.83 -23.41
N ARG A 65 -8.90 -14.29 -23.49
CA ARG A 65 -8.00 -14.47 -24.66
C ARG A 65 -7.61 -15.94 -24.84
N TYR A 66 -7.28 -16.64 -23.76
CA TYR A 66 -7.01 -18.07 -23.79
C TYR A 66 -8.23 -18.87 -24.25
N CYS A 67 -9.41 -18.61 -23.68
CA CYS A 67 -10.64 -19.30 -24.07
C CYS A 67 -11.00 -19.04 -25.53
N THR A 68 -10.73 -17.84 -26.04
CA THR A 68 -10.85 -17.53 -27.48
C THR A 68 -9.88 -18.34 -28.33
N PHE A 69 -8.63 -18.50 -27.87
CA PHE A 69 -7.60 -19.28 -28.55
C PHE A 69 -7.97 -20.77 -28.67
N ILE A 70 -8.52 -21.39 -27.61
CA ILE A 70 -8.95 -22.80 -27.64
C ILE A 70 -10.40 -23.01 -28.11
N GLY A 71 -11.13 -21.94 -28.44
CA GLY A 71 -12.50 -22.02 -28.98
C GLY A 71 -13.57 -22.45 -27.98
N VAL A 72 -13.41 -22.12 -26.69
CA VAL A 72 -14.39 -22.47 -25.63
C VAL A 72 -15.03 -21.23 -25.00
N SER A 73 -16.20 -21.41 -24.40
CA SER A 73 -16.83 -20.33 -23.61
C SER A 73 -16.06 -20.09 -22.31
N SER A 74 -15.66 -18.83 -22.08
CA SER A 74 -14.91 -18.40 -20.90
C SER A 74 -15.60 -18.77 -19.59
N TYR A 75 -16.92 -18.53 -19.50
CA TYR A 75 -17.71 -18.85 -18.31
C TYR A 75 -17.74 -20.36 -18.06
N SER A 76 -18.13 -21.17 -19.05
CA SER A 76 -18.30 -22.61 -18.86
C SER A 76 -16.98 -23.30 -18.54
N TYR A 77 -15.90 -22.87 -19.17
CA TYR A 77 -14.58 -23.44 -18.97
C TYR A 77 -14.03 -23.09 -17.57
N LEU A 78 -14.31 -21.88 -17.08
CA LEU A 78 -13.96 -21.49 -15.71
C LEU A 78 -14.82 -22.21 -14.67
N SER A 79 -16.13 -22.30 -14.89
CA SER A 79 -17.08 -22.90 -13.94
C SER A 79 -16.97 -24.41 -13.85
N ALA A 80 -16.45 -25.08 -14.89
CA ALA A 80 -16.17 -26.51 -14.85
C ALA A 80 -15.13 -26.88 -13.77
N CYS A 81 -14.31 -25.92 -13.33
CA CYS A 81 -13.40 -26.05 -12.18
C CYS A 81 -12.48 -27.29 -12.24
N THR A 82 -12.06 -27.72 -13.43
CA THR A 82 -11.16 -28.88 -13.55
C THR A 82 -9.70 -28.44 -13.43
N THR A 83 -8.86 -29.32 -12.87
CA THR A 83 -7.41 -29.12 -12.79
C THR A 83 -6.79 -28.96 -14.18
N GLU A 84 -7.30 -29.67 -15.19
CA GLU A 84 -6.82 -29.55 -16.56
C GLU A 84 -7.01 -28.14 -17.14
N ASN A 85 -8.18 -27.53 -16.96
CA ASN A 85 -8.48 -26.21 -17.50
C ASN A 85 -7.50 -25.14 -17.01
N PHE A 86 -7.13 -25.20 -15.72
CA PHE A 86 -6.17 -24.27 -15.13
C PHE A 86 -4.73 -24.57 -15.52
N ARG A 87 -4.33 -25.85 -15.61
CA ARG A 87 -2.98 -26.23 -16.06
C ARG A 87 -2.72 -25.75 -17.49
N LEU A 88 -3.64 -26.04 -18.41
CA LEU A 88 -3.52 -25.64 -19.81
C LEU A 88 -3.52 -24.11 -19.97
N TYR A 89 -4.32 -23.39 -19.18
CA TYR A 89 -4.26 -21.92 -19.16
C TYR A 89 -2.90 -21.39 -18.74
N ILE A 90 -2.32 -21.93 -17.66
CA ILE A 90 -1.03 -21.46 -17.13
C ILE A 90 0.10 -21.81 -18.10
N ASP A 91 0.06 -22.99 -18.71
CA ASP A 91 1.00 -23.41 -19.75
C ASP A 91 0.93 -22.48 -20.98
N TRP A 92 -0.28 -22.21 -21.48
CA TRP A 92 -0.50 -21.20 -22.52
C TRP A 92 0.02 -19.81 -22.10
N ARG A 93 -0.16 -19.45 -20.83
CA ARG A 93 0.28 -18.15 -20.29
C ARG A 93 1.79 -17.98 -20.38
N LEU A 94 2.55 -19.03 -20.09
CA LEU A 94 4.01 -19.03 -20.14
C LEU A 94 4.57 -19.19 -21.56
N SER A 95 3.90 -19.95 -22.43
CA SER A 95 4.34 -20.12 -23.81
C SER A 95 4.10 -18.86 -24.66
N GLU A 96 2.96 -18.18 -24.48
CA GLU A 96 2.61 -16.99 -25.26
C GLU A 96 3.29 -15.70 -24.74
N PHE A 97 3.72 -15.68 -23.47
CA PHE A 97 4.31 -14.49 -22.84
C PHE A 97 5.65 -14.86 -22.22
N ASN A 98 6.70 -14.07 -22.51
CA ASN A 98 8.05 -14.25 -21.96
C ASN A 98 8.10 -13.95 -20.44
N ILE A 99 7.45 -14.78 -19.64
CA ILE A 99 7.37 -14.70 -18.19
C ILE A 99 8.47 -15.56 -17.62
N GLN A 100 9.45 -14.92 -17.00
CA GLN A 100 10.64 -15.60 -16.47
C GLN A 100 10.56 -15.86 -14.96
N LYS A 101 9.59 -15.27 -14.26
CA LYS A 101 9.52 -15.30 -12.78
C LYS A 101 8.33 -16.13 -12.31
N GLN A 102 8.58 -17.18 -11.53
CA GLN A 102 7.56 -18.05 -10.92
C GLN A 102 6.54 -17.25 -10.08
N SER A 103 7.03 -16.24 -9.34
CA SER A 103 6.18 -15.34 -8.55
C SER A 103 5.10 -14.60 -9.36
N THR A 104 5.33 -14.37 -10.67
CA THR A 104 4.34 -13.74 -11.55
C THR A 104 3.13 -14.67 -11.76
N ILE A 105 3.40 -15.93 -12.11
CA ILE A 105 2.36 -16.96 -12.28
C ILE A 105 1.66 -17.24 -10.96
N TRP A 106 2.39 -17.28 -9.84
CA TRP A 106 1.79 -17.46 -8.52
C TRP A 106 0.78 -16.36 -8.17
N VAL A 107 1.12 -15.10 -8.47
CA VAL A 107 0.20 -13.97 -8.27
C VAL A 107 -1.00 -14.06 -9.22
N GLU A 108 -0.77 -14.46 -10.47
CA GLU A 108 -1.83 -14.66 -11.45
C GLU A 108 -2.80 -15.76 -11.00
N TRP A 109 -2.30 -16.89 -10.51
CA TRP A 109 -3.09 -17.97 -9.91
C TRP A 109 -3.96 -17.49 -8.74
N LYS A 110 -3.39 -16.69 -7.84
CA LYS A 110 -4.15 -16.07 -6.73
C LYS A 110 -5.34 -15.25 -7.25
N PHE A 111 -5.15 -14.46 -8.31
CA PHE A 111 -6.22 -13.66 -8.89
C PHE A 111 -7.20 -14.48 -9.73
N LEU A 112 -6.76 -15.58 -10.33
CA LEU A 112 -7.63 -16.53 -11.04
C LEU A 112 -8.60 -17.21 -10.07
N ARG A 113 -8.15 -17.59 -8.88
CA ARG A 113 -9.03 -18.07 -7.79
C ARG A 113 -10.07 -17.04 -7.36
N LEU A 114 -9.68 -15.76 -7.34
CA LEU A 114 -10.61 -14.67 -7.05
C LEU A 114 -11.59 -14.40 -8.20
N LEU A 115 -11.15 -14.58 -9.45
CA LEU A 115 -12.01 -14.53 -10.63
C LEU A 115 -13.06 -15.63 -10.57
N TYR A 116 -12.63 -16.88 -10.34
CA TYR A 116 -13.54 -18.02 -10.14
C TYR A 116 -14.62 -17.68 -9.10
N LYS A 117 -14.20 -17.26 -7.90
CA LYS A 117 -15.12 -16.90 -6.83
C LYS A 117 -16.06 -15.75 -7.18
N ARG A 118 -15.60 -14.79 -7.97
CA ARG A 118 -16.44 -13.68 -8.44
C ARG A 118 -17.52 -14.17 -9.41
N VAL A 119 -17.17 -15.09 -10.31
CA VAL A 119 -18.03 -15.56 -11.39
C VAL A 119 -19.03 -16.60 -10.90
N THR A 120 -18.57 -17.60 -10.12
CA THR A 120 -19.41 -18.71 -9.65
C THR A 120 -20.08 -18.43 -8.31
N GLY A 121 -19.55 -17.46 -7.54
CA GLY A 121 -19.96 -17.21 -6.15
C GLY A 121 -19.35 -18.17 -5.13
N GLU A 122 -18.66 -19.23 -5.58
CA GLU A 122 -18.15 -20.30 -4.74
C GLU A 122 -16.64 -20.20 -4.50
N LYS A 123 -16.14 -20.79 -3.41
CA LYS A 123 -14.69 -20.95 -3.23
C LYS A 123 -14.24 -22.04 -4.20
N LEU A 124 -13.10 -21.83 -4.87
CA LEU A 124 -12.45 -22.89 -5.64
C LEU A 124 -12.24 -24.12 -4.73
N ASP A 125 -12.53 -25.30 -5.27
CA ASP A 125 -12.24 -26.56 -4.62
C ASP A 125 -10.79 -26.62 -4.12
N GLU A 126 -10.61 -27.18 -2.92
CA GLU A 126 -9.31 -27.17 -2.24
C GLU A 126 -8.33 -28.16 -2.88
N VAL A 127 -8.82 -29.31 -3.34
CA VAL A 127 -8.01 -30.35 -4.02
C VAL A 127 -7.52 -29.84 -5.36
N VAL A 128 -8.42 -29.27 -6.19
CA VAL A 128 -8.02 -28.60 -7.43
C VAL A 128 -7.04 -27.47 -7.13
N GLY A 129 -7.32 -26.70 -6.06
CA GLY A 129 -6.47 -25.62 -5.59
C GLY A 129 -5.03 -26.03 -5.30
N GLU A 130 -4.87 -27.14 -4.60
CA GLU A 130 -3.59 -27.73 -4.21
C GLU A 130 -2.86 -28.32 -5.41
N GLN A 131 -3.54 -29.11 -6.25
CA GLN A 131 -2.96 -29.70 -7.46
C GLN A 131 -2.36 -28.64 -8.41
N ILE A 132 -3.05 -27.50 -8.60
CA ILE A 132 -2.51 -26.41 -9.41
C ILE A 132 -1.33 -25.73 -8.72
N SER A 133 -1.38 -25.59 -7.40
CA SER A 133 -0.28 -24.98 -6.65
C SER A 133 0.98 -25.84 -6.72
N GLU A 134 0.85 -27.16 -6.57
CA GLU A 134 1.94 -28.13 -6.75
C GLU A 134 2.46 -28.13 -8.19
N PHE A 135 1.56 -28.09 -9.18
CA PHE A 135 1.93 -28.00 -10.59
C PHE A 135 2.79 -26.76 -10.88
N ILE A 136 2.38 -25.58 -10.36
CA ILE A 136 3.15 -24.34 -10.52
C ILE A 136 4.51 -24.44 -9.83
N LEU A 137 4.57 -24.98 -8.61
CA LEU A 137 5.79 -25.00 -7.79
C LEU A 137 6.80 -26.08 -8.22
N GLY A 138 6.35 -27.15 -8.86
CA GLY A 138 7.20 -28.25 -9.33
C GLY A 138 7.35 -28.25 -10.85
N PRO A 139 6.61 -29.13 -11.55
CA PRO A 139 6.89 -29.49 -12.94
C PRO A 139 6.93 -28.29 -13.88
N LEU A 140 6.03 -27.32 -13.71
CA LEU A 140 5.98 -26.15 -14.56
C LEU A 140 7.17 -25.20 -14.35
N THR A 141 7.61 -25.04 -13.09
CA THR A 141 8.78 -24.22 -12.76
C THR A 141 10.04 -24.82 -13.37
N ASP A 142 10.17 -26.15 -13.32
CA ASP A 142 11.31 -26.87 -13.88
C ASP A 142 11.30 -26.82 -15.41
N GLU A 143 10.16 -27.08 -16.05
CA GLU A 143 10.01 -27.11 -17.51
C GLU A 143 10.34 -25.76 -18.17
N TYR A 144 9.82 -24.66 -17.59
CA TYR A 144 10.05 -23.31 -18.11
C TYR A 144 11.30 -22.63 -17.51
N ASN A 145 12.08 -23.33 -16.69
CA ASN A 145 13.25 -22.78 -15.97
C ASN A 145 12.94 -21.44 -15.28
N LEU A 146 11.82 -21.39 -14.54
CA LEU A 146 11.36 -20.15 -13.92
C LEU A 146 12.30 -19.71 -12.80
N ASP A 147 12.63 -18.42 -12.81
CA ASP A 147 13.51 -17.80 -11.85
C ASP A 147 12.83 -17.66 -10.48
N LEU A 148 13.37 -18.39 -9.51
CA LEU A 148 12.96 -18.41 -8.10
C LEU A 148 13.73 -17.39 -7.24
N SER A 149 14.73 -16.72 -7.81
CA SER A 149 15.57 -15.80 -7.06
C SER A 149 14.75 -14.63 -6.52
N VAL A 150 14.94 -14.38 -5.23
CA VAL A 150 14.49 -13.17 -4.58
C VAL A 150 15.53 -12.10 -4.85
N LYS A 151 15.19 -11.11 -5.67
CA LYS A 151 16.06 -9.95 -5.89
C LYS A 151 16.27 -9.25 -4.55
N ALA A 152 17.53 -9.13 -4.13
CA ALA A 152 17.88 -8.33 -2.96
C ALA A 152 17.33 -6.91 -3.13
N LYS A 153 16.68 -6.41 -2.08
CA LYS A 153 16.18 -5.03 -2.01
C LYS A 153 17.09 -4.30 -1.03
N PRO A 154 18.26 -3.81 -1.47
CA PRO A 154 19.16 -3.11 -0.57
C PRO A 154 18.45 -1.91 0.04
N THR A 155 18.66 -1.72 1.35
CA THR A 155 18.14 -0.55 2.06
C THR A 155 19.06 0.62 1.76
N MET A 156 18.46 1.76 1.38
CA MET A 156 19.19 3.01 1.18
C MET A 156 19.79 3.48 2.51
N SER A 157 21.10 3.73 2.52
CA SER A 157 21.80 4.32 3.66
C SER A 157 21.59 5.85 3.73
N VAL A 158 22.03 6.47 4.83
CA VAL A 158 22.02 7.93 4.96
C VAL A 158 22.98 8.57 3.95
N GLU A 159 24.12 7.94 3.69
CA GLU A 159 25.12 8.39 2.70
C GLU A 159 24.56 8.33 1.27
N ASP A 160 23.79 7.29 0.95
CA ASP A 160 23.10 7.18 -0.34
C ASP A 160 22.08 8.31 -0.50
N LEU A 161 21.28 8.60 0.54
CA LEU A 161 20.30 9.68 0.51
C LEU A 161 20.97 11.04 0.30
N LEU A 162 22.07 11.32 1.02
CA LEU A 162 22.85 12.55 0.85
C LEU A 162 23.42 12.65 -0.56
N SER A 163 23.92 11.55 -1.11
CA SER A 163 24.47 11.49 -2.47
C SER A 163 23.39 11.77 -3.52
N ILE A 164 22.20 11.18 -3.37
CA ILE A 164 21.06 11.42 -4.27
C ILE A 164 20.61 12.89 -4.19
N LEU A 165 20.52 13.46 -2.99
CA LEU A 165 20.15 14.86 -2.81
C LEU A 165 21.19 15.80 -3.39
N HIS A 166 22.49 15.52 -3.17
CA HIS A 166 23.58 16.30 -3.75
C HIS A 166 23.54 16.26 -5.28
N TYR A 167 23.37 15.07 -5.86
CA TYR A 167 23.23 14.93 -7.30
C TYR A 167 22.06 15.77 -7.83
N HIS A 168 20.87 15.63 -7.23
CA HIS A 168 19.66 16.35 -7.62
C HIS A 168 19.84 17.88 -7.59
N TRP A 169 20.54 18.42 -6.59
CA TRP A 169 20.71 19.88 -6.44
C TRP A 169 21.89 20.47 -7.19
N CYS A 170 22.99 19.73 -7.32
CA CYS A 170 24.27 20.29 -7.74
C CYS A 170 24.75 19.76 -9.10
N LEU A 171 24.32 18.56 -9.51
CA LEU A 171 24.90 17.87 -10.66
C LEU A 171 23.88 17.55 -11.76
N ASP A 172 22.60 17.42 -11.41
CA ASP A 172 21.56 17.10 -12.39
C ASP A 172 21.33 18.28 -13.34
N THR A 173 21.63 18.06 -14.62
CA THR A 173 21.42 19.02 -15.72
C THR A 173 20.22 18.66 -16.58
N SER A 174 19.46 17.63 -16.18
CA SER A 174 18.30 17.16 -16.92
C SER A 174 17.21 18.25 -16.96
N PRO A 175 16.58 18.48 -18.13
CA PRO A 175 15.50 19.45 -18.21
C PRO A 175 14.28 18.94 -17.43
N VAL A 176 13.90 19.68 -16.39
CA VAL A 176 12.65 19.44 -15.66
C VAL A 176 11.50 20.18 -16.37
N PRO A 177 10.36 19.51 -16.64
CA PRO A 177 9.22 20.15 -17.29
C PRO A 177 8.68 21.37 -16.54
N HIS A 178 8.86 21.41 -15.22
CA HIS A 178 8.51 22.55 -14.38
C HIS A 178 9.46 22.62 -13.17
N GLU A 179 9.99 23.82 -12.89
CA GLU A 179 10.89 24.08 -11.75
C GLU A 179 10.34 23.68 -10.37
N ARG A 180 9.01 23.57 -10.22
CA ARG A 180 8.40 23.08 -8.97
C ARG A 180 8.84 21.65 -8.63
N TYR A 181 9.09 20.82 -9.64
CA TYR A 181 9.54 19.45 -9.43
C TYR A 181 10.94 19.40 -8.79
N THR A 182 11.78 20.40 -9.06
CA THR A 182 13.10 20.53 -8.42
C THR A 182 13.00 20.66 -6.91
N VAL A 183 11.95 21.30 -6.39
CA VAL A 183 11.75 21.44 -4.93
C VAL A 183 10.92 20.29 -4.36
N GLN A 184 9.92 19.81 -5.10
CA GLN A 184 9.00 18.77 -4.62
C GLN A 184 9.67 17.39 -4.52
N LEU A 185 10.50 17.02 -5.51
CA LEU A 185 11.15 15.72 -5.54
C LEU A 185 12.05 15.45 -4.31
N PRO A 186 12.98 16.33 -3.91
CA PRO A 186 13.82 16.12 -2.74
C PRO A 186 13.01 16.15 -1.43
N LEU A 187 11.95 16.97 -1.36
CA LEU A 187 11.02 16.95 -0.22
C LEU A 187 10.36 15.56 -0.08
N LEU A 188 9.90 14.98 -1.19
CA LEU A 188 9.29 13.65 -1.20
C LEU A 188 10.30 12.56 -0.82
N MET A 189 11.54 12.64 -1.31
CA MET A 189 12.63 11.74 -0.90
C MET A 189 12.85 11.79 0.62
N LEU A 190 12.98 13.00 1.18
CA LEU A 190 13.14 13.20 2.63
C LEU A 190 11.93 12.66 3.42
N MET A 191 10.71 12.96 2.97
CA MET A 191 9.49 12.44 3.60
C MET A 191 9.47 10.90 3.59
N THR A 192 9.79 10.26 2.46
CA THR A 192 9.88 8.79 2.40
C THR A 192 10.97 8.24 3.32
N ALA A 193 12.14 8.88 3.41
CA ALA A 193 13.23 8.42 4.25
C ALA A 193 12.90 8.53 5.75
N TYR A 194 12.38 9.67 6.20
CA TYR A 194 12.12 9.92 7.62
C TYR A 194 10.85 9.25 8.16
N THR A 195 9.83 9.06 7.31
CA THR A 195 8.57 8.45 7.73
C THR A 195 8.43 6.99 7.31
N SER A 196 9.36 6.49 6.48
CA SER A 196 9.25 5.18 5.82
C SER A 196 7.91 5.01 5.07
N SER A 197 7.29 6.12 4.66
CA SER A 197 6.03 6.12 3.92
C SER A 197 6.24 5.53 2.53
N ARG A 198 5.29 4.68 2.10
CA ARG A 198 5.25 4.21 0.72
C ARG A 198 4.99 5.42 -0.20
N PRO A 199 5.57 5.47 -1.42
CA PRO A 199 5.32 6.56 -2.35
C PRO A 199 3.83 6.82 -2.58
N GLY A 200 3.03 5.75 -2.69
CA GLY A 200 1.58 5.83 -2.87
C GLY A 200 0.79 6.46 -1.70
N ALA A 201 1.40 6.63 -0.53
CA ALA A 201 0.80 7.35 0.60
C ALA A 201 1.09 8.86 0.54
N LEU A 202 2.20 9.26 -0.08
CA LEU A 202 2.59 10.66 -0.22
C LEU A 202 2.07 11.27 -1.50
N ILE A 203 2.05 10.49 -2.58
CA ILE A 203 1.67 10.91 -3.92
C ILE A 203 0.67 9.90 -4.46
N GLU A 204 -0.35 10.39 -5.16
CA GLU A 204 -1.32 9.52 -5.80
C GLU A 204 -0.62 8.63 -6.85
N SER A 205 -0.72 7.32 -6.64
CA SER A 205 -0.15 6.34 -7.57
C SER A 205 -1.05 6.12 -8.77
N GLY A 206 -0.48 5.69 -9.90
CA GLY A 206 -1.25 5.45 -11.13
C GLY A 206 -2.37 4.40 -11.00
N CYS A 207 -2.27 3.47 -10.05
CA CYS A 207 -3.33 2.49 -9.77
C CYS A 207 -4.45 3.01 -8.87
N ALA A 208 -4.33 4.24 -8.36
CA ALA A 208 -5.32 4.93 -7.55
C ALA A 208 -5.63 6.35 -8.08
N ARG A 209 -5.35 6.61 -9.37
CA ARG A 209 -5.53 7.94 -9.96
C ARG A 209 -6.97 8.44 -9.82
N GLY A 210 -7.14 9.64 -9.28
CA GLY A 210 -8.44 10.25 -9.00
C GLY A 210 -9.12 9.79 -7.69
N SER A 211 -8.49 8.92 -6.89
CA SER A 211 -9.03 8.53 -5.57
C SER A 211 -8.79 9.60 -4.50
N ASN A 212 -7.78 10.46 -4.72
CA ASN A 212 -7.24 11.37 -3.71
C ASN A 212 -6.78 10.66 -2.41
N ASP A 213 -6.43 9.37 -2.44
CA ASP A 213 -5.93 8.62 -1.26
C ASP A 213 -4.43 8.82 -1.01
N ALA A 214 -3.94 10.03 -1.23
CA ALA A 214 -2.56 10.45 -0.93
C ALA A 214 -2.56 11.65 0.02
N LEU A 215 -1.38 12.02 0.51
CA LEU A 215 -1.19 13.14 1.44
C LEU A 215 -1.87 14.42 0.92
N ARG A 216 -2.83 14.93 1.70
CA ARG A 216 -3.60 16.14 1.39
C ARG A 216 -3.10 17.32 2.20
N TYR A 217 -3.51 18.51 1.77
CA TYR A 217 -3.34 19.72 2.55
C TYR A 217 -3.99 19.56 3.92
N ARG A 218 -3.23 19.87 4.99
CA ARG A 218 -3.56 19.71 6.42
C ARG A 218 -3.50 18.29 7.00
N ASP A 219 -3.01 17.30 6.24
CA ASP A 219 -2.78 15.96 6.81
C ASP A 219 -1.55 15.91 7.73
N VAL A 220 -0.59 16.81 7.51
CA VAL A 220 0.59 16.95 8.38
C VAL A 220 0.28 17.96 9.48
N VAL A 221 0.16 17.47 10.71
CA VAL A 221 0.11 18.29 11.92
C VAL A 221 1.43 18.11 12.66
N THR A 222 2.26 19.14 12.70
CA THR A 222 3.48 19.15 13.51
C THR A 222 3.15 19.70 14.89
N PRO A 223 3.12 18.88 15.95
CA PRO A 223 2.97 19.40 17.30
C PRO A 223 4.27 20.13 17.66
N CYS A 224 4.21 21.46 17.78
CA CYS A 224 5.33 22.23 18.31
C CYS A 224 5.46 21.89 19.80
N HIS A 225 6.39 21.01 20.15
CA HIS A 225 6.75 20.83 21.57
C HIS A 225 7.57 22.05 21.98
N PRO A 226 7.08 22.90 22.91
CA PRO A 226 7.89 24.00 23.40
C PRO A 226 9.15 23.43 24.03
N GLN A 227 10.33 23.87 23.58
CA GLN A 227 11.56 23.65 24.34
C GLN A 227 11.32 24.21 25.75
N SER A 228 11.50 23.37 26.77
CA SER A 228 11.49 23.82 28.16
C SER A 228 12.49 24.96 28.29
N ARG A 229 12.00 26.13 28.73
CA ARG A 229 12.82 27.35 28.94
C ARG A 229 13.89 27.21 30.03
N THR A 230 14.08 26.02 30.59
CA THR A 230 14.94 25.75 31.74
C THR A 230 16.19 24.99 31.32
N ALA A 231 17.06 25.65 30.55
CA ALA A 231 18.51 25.41 30.48
C ALA A 231 19.08 26.09 29.22
N ARG A 232 19.10 27.42 29.20
CA ARG A 232 20.20 28.09 28.47
C ARG A 232 21.20 28.51 29.54
N PRO A 233 22.46 28.05 29.49
CA PRO A 233 23.51 28.74 30.23
C PRO A 233 23.58 30.19 29.73
N PRO A 234 23.83 31.17 30.61
CA PRO A 234 23.89 32.58 30.21
C PRO A 234 24.98 32.79 29.16
N CYS A 235 24.64 33.54 28.11
CA CYS A 235 25.63 33.99 27.12
C CYS A 235 26.72 34.83 27.83
N PRO A 236 28.01 34.61 27.54
CA PRO A 236 29.06 35.49 28.03
C PRO A 236 28.85 36.88 27.41
N SER A 237 28.83 37.90 28.26
CA SER A 237 28.85 39.30 27.84
C SER A 237 30.19 39.62 27.17
N ASP A 238 30.11 40.31 26.02
CA ASP A 238 31.21 40.75 25.18
C ASP A 238 32.40 41.35 25.94
N GLY A 239 33.61 40.97 25.52
CA GLY A 239 34.85 41.67 25.85
C GLY A 239 36.06 40.76 25.91
N GLY A 240 36.67 40.45 24.76
CA GLY A 240 37.92 39.71 24.73
C GLY A 240 38.37 39.30 23.33
N TYR A 241 38.99 40.25 22.63
CA TYR A 241 39.83 40.06 21.45
C TYR A 241 40.80 38.87 21.64
N LEU A 242 40.84 37.93 20.70
CA LEU A 242 42.09 37.38 20.14
C LEU A 242 41.81 36.39 18.98
N ASP A 243 42.37 36.76 17.85
CA ASP A 243 42.53 35.98 16.63
C ASP A 243 43.35 34.68 16.83
N VAL A 244 43.28 33.88 15.76
CA VAL A 244 44.32 33.00 15.20
C VAL A 244 44.21 31.50 15.48
N TYR A 245 43.95 30.80 14.37
CA TYR A 245 44.27 29.41 14.07
C TYR A 245 45.76 29.09 14.27
N GLU A 246 46.09 27.99 14.96
CA GLU A 246 47.21 27.08 14.69
C GLU A 246 47.08 25.93 15.71
N GLY A 247 46.87 24.67 15.32
CA GLY A 247 47.88 23.82 14.69
C GLY A 247 48.61 22.99 15.76
N LYS A 248 48.44 21.66 15.73
CA LYS A 248 49.43 20.58 15.98
C LYS A 248 48.92 19.41 16.82
N GLU A 249 48.94 18.26 16.16
CA GLU A 249 49.59 16.99 16.57
C GLU A 249 49.75 16.72 18.08
N LYS A 250 49.23 15.56 18.49
CA LYS A 250 50.06 14.41 18.91
C LYS A 250 49.31 13.11 18.64
#